data_AF-A0AAD7TNQ5-F1
#
_entry.id   AF-A0AAD7TNQ5-F1
#
_cell.length_a   1.000
_cell.length_b   1.000
_cell.length_c   1.000
_cell.angle_alpha   90.00
_cell.angle_beta   90.00
_cell.angle_gamma   90.00
#
_symmetry.space_group_name_H-M   'P 1'
#
loop_
_entity.id
_entity.type
_entity.pdbx_description
1 polymer ?
#
loop_
_entity_poly.entity_id
_entity_poly.type
_entity_poly.pdbx_seq_one_letter_code
_entity_poly.pdbx_strand_id
1 'polypeptide(L)'
;MPGPRNQKKKRNAQNKKDKKQPQQHPGPSSSKSPSPTPAPASPPPFSEPIQHVSEGGSTHGLSPQLPHDIYQKELDIQHSMLPPIDEQEHQIPSVLLQKPFIYDPGNGPRVKDPRAFLSSRFAAPPSLDDELCAEFAEEAVVQMLCTVLPEETALILWYNKSRRTSRICPACQRLYRLGDHLPDHLAGDNGEQRDETRTSPYLAREQELSGLCSPVCFILAAYNYPGAIRSTWGRMAEELDDATWDLLDAPHGPNAVQDLGLGMLLKMTRCHDLGLGQLFFPYLELDREGSDEGSGEGSEETVREAEHAMTKVQIESHGAVSHQENALELQMGELQVADSDEEARKAEDP
;
A
#
# COMPACT_ATOMS: atom_id res chain seq x y z
N MET A 1 14.52 2.25 -6.22
CA MET A 1 15.35 2.17 -5.00
C MET A 1 15.24 0.79 -4.38
N PRO A 2 16.25 0.27 -3.68
CA PRO A 2 16.09 -0.91 -2.83
C PRO A 2 14.99 -0.62 -1.80
N GLY A 3 14.10 -1.57 -1.53
CA GLY A 3 13.08 -1.42 -0.48
C GLY A 3 13.70 -1.50 0.93
N PRO A 4 12.93 -1.16 1.97
CA PRO A 4 13.38 -1.36 3.35
C PRO A 4 13.69 -2.85 3.56
N ARG A 5 14.94 -3.16 3.93
CA ARG A 5 15.42 -4.52 4.15
C ARG A 5 15.21 -4.92 5.60
N ASN A 6 14.67 -6.11 5.84
CA ASN A 6 14.60 -6.69 7.18
C ASN A 6 16.00 -7.13 7.69
N GLN A 7 16.86 -6.15 8.01
CA GLN A 7 18.25 -6.40 8.42
C GLN A 7 18.35 -7.13 9.77
N LYS A 8 17.31 -7.00 10.62
CA LYS A 8 17.20 -7.62 11.95
C LYS A 8 17.42 -9.12 11.92
N LYS A 9 16.84 -9.82 10.93
CA LYS A 9 16.87 -11.29 10.90
C LYS A 9 18.19 -11.85 10.37
N LYS A 10 18.81 -11.17 9.40
CA LYS A 10 20.11 -11.59 8.85
C LYS A 10 21.23 -11.51 9.88
N ARG A 11 21.26 -10.46 10.72
CA ARG A 11 22.26 -10.30 11.79
C ARG A 11 22.10 -11.34 12.91
N ASN A 12 20.86 -11.67 13.28
CA ASN A 12 20.58 -12.72 14.27
C ASN A 12 20.92 -14.14 13.79
N ALA A 13 20.74 -14.44 12.50
CA ALA A 13 21.17 -15.70 11.91
C ALA A 13 22.70 -15.83 11.84
N GLN A 14 23.41 -14.73 11.56
CA GLN A 14 24.88 -14.67 11.57
C GLN A 14 25.44 -14.89 12.98
N ASN A 15 24.90 -14.19 13.99
CA ASN A 15 25.33 -14.32 15.38
C ASN A 15 25.10 -15.73 15.96
N LYS A 16 24.07 -16.46 15.51
CA LYS A 16 23.85 -17.87 15.90
C LYS A 16 24.84 -18.85 15.25
N LYS A 17 25.43 -18.52 14.09
CA LYS A 17 26.48 -19.34 13.47
C LYS A 17 27.84 -19.13 14.15
N ASP A 18 28.16 -17.92 14.58
CA ASP A 18 29.46 -17.64 15.23
C ASP A 18 29.53 -18.13 16.68
N LYS A 19 28.40 -18.25 17.39
CA LYS A 19 28.36 -18.82 18.75
C LYS A 19 28.44 -20.35 18.79
N LYS A 20 28.47 -21.02 17.64
CA LYS A 20 28.58 -22.49 17.52
C LYS A 20 30.01 -22.90 17.12
N GLN A 21 31.01 -22.51 17.91
CA GLN A 21 32.32 -23.14 17.88
C GLN A 21 32.24 -24.55 18.49
N PRO A 22 32.88 -25.57 17.89
CA PRO A 22 32.73 -26.96 18.31
C PRO A 22 33.58 -27.27 19.55
N GLN A 23 32.95 -27.54 20.69
CA GLN A 23 33.59 -28.31 21.75
C GLN A 23 33.79 -29.75 21.23
N GLN A 24 35.07 -30.10 21.02
CA GLN A 24 35.51 -31.44 20.68
C GLN A 24 35.36 -32.35 21.91
N HIS A 25 34.51 -33.37 21.81
CA HIS A 25 34.57 -34.56 22.67
C HIS A 25 34.77 -35.80 21.79
N PRO A 26 35.67 -36.73 22.15
CA PRO A 26 35.89 -37.97 21.43
C PRO A 26 34.98 -39.08 21.99
N GLY A 27 34.41 -39.93 21.12
CA GLY A 27 33.78 -41.18 21.57
C GLY A 27 32.78 -41.80 20.58
N PRO A 28 33.00 -43.03 20.09
CA PRO A 28 32.23 -43.63 19.00
C PRO A 28 31.10 -44.56 19.49
N SER A 29 29.96 -44.55 18.80
CA SER A 29 29.04 -45.71 18.64
C SER A 29 28.00 -45.35 17.57
N SER A 30 28.14 -45.87 16.36
CA SER A 30 27.43 -47.04 15.83
C SER A 30 25.92 -46.82 15.56
N SER A 31 25.63 -46.66 14.26
CA SER A 31 24.50 -47.24 13.52
C SER A 31 23.07 -46.93 13.97
N LYS A 32 22.32 -46.24 13.10
CA LYS A 32 21.19 -46.81 12.34
C LYS A 32 20.67 -45.78 11.33
N SER A 33 20.85 -46.09 10.04
CA SER A 33 20.27 -45.37 8.91
C SER A 33 18.74 -45.52 8.87
N PRO A 34 17.98 -44.45 8.62
CA PRO A 34 16.64 -44.57 8.05
C PRO A 34 16.70 -44.48 6.52
N SER A 35 15.93 -45.36 5.89
CA SER A 35 15.75 -45.57 4.45
C SER A 35 15.33 -44.32 3.66
N PRO A 36 15.61 -44.28 2.34
CA PRO A 36 15.26 -43.17 1.47
C PRO A 36 13.75 -43.13 1.15
N THR A 37 13.16 -41.95 1.33
CA THR A 37 11.81 -41.60 0.88
C THR A 37 11.75 -41.61 -0.66
N PRO A 38 10.74 -42.24 -1.30
CA PRO A 38 10.61 -42.25 -2.75
C PRO A 38 10.23 -40.86 -3.28
N ALA A 39 10.78 -40.51 -4.43
CA ALA A 39 10.55 -39.25 -5.14
C ALA A 39 9.07 -39.09 -5.55
N PRO A 40 8.53 -37.86 -5.53
CA PRO A 40 7.19 -37.58 -6.05
C PRO A 40 7.15 -37.74 -7.57
N ALA A 41 6.09 -38.42 -8.05
CA ALA A 41 5.83 -38.68 -9.46
C ALA A 41 5.60 -37.38 -10.25
N SER A 42 6.16 -37.34 -11.45
CA SER A 42 5.99 -36.28 -12.45
C SER A 42 4.52 -36.04 -12.79
N PRO A 43 4.07 -34.79 -12.95
CA PRO A 43 2.72 -34.49 -13.43
C PRO A 43 2.56 -34.89 -14.92
N PRO A 44 1.34 -35.25 -15.36
CA PRO A 44 1.08 -35.62 -16.75
C PRO A 44 1.22 -34.40 -17.68
N PRO A 45 1.52 -34.63 -18.97
CA PRO A 45 1.64 -33.56 -19.95
C PRO A 45 0.29 -32.86 -20.18
N PHE A 46 0.33 -31.53 -20.24
CA PHE A 46 -0.79 -30.68 -20.64
C PHE A 46 -1.32 -31.13 -22.01
N SER A 47 -2.62 -31.43 -22.07
CA SER A 47 -3.33 -31.61 -23.34
C SER A 47 -3.53 -30.24 -23.98
N GLU A 48 -3.09 -30.08 -25.22
CA GLU A 48 -3.32 -28.89 -26.02
C GLU A 48 -4.82 -28.63 -26.22
N PRO A 49 -5.28 -27.37 -26.17
CA PRO A 49 -6.66 -27.05 -26.50
C PRO A 49 -6.85 -27.11 -28.03
N ILE A 50 -7.74 -28.01 -28.44
CA ILE A 50 -8.30 -28.10 -29.78
C ILE A 50 -8.85 -26.74 -30.20
N GLN A 51 -8.24 -26.14 -31.22
CA GLN A 51 -8.77 -24.98 -31.93
C GLN A 51 -10.04 -25.40 -32.67
N HIS A 52 -11.20 -25.14 -32.07
CA HIS A 52 -12.48 -25.23 -32.77
C HIS A 52 -12.67 -23.94 -33.57
N VAL A 53 -12.32 -24.01 -34.85
CA VAL A 53 -12.70 -23.03 -35.85
C VAL A 53 -14.22 -23.11 -36.01
N SER A 54 -14.93 -22.05 -35.68
CA SER A 54 -16.33 -21.88 -36.07
C SER A 54 -16.47 -20.58 -36.82
N GLU A 55 -16.27 -20.70 -38.13
CA GLU A 55 -16.87 -19.82 -39.12
C GLU A 55 -18.39 -19.88 -38.96
N GLY A 56 -19.02 -18.73 -38.76
CA GLY A 56 -20.46 -18.68 -38.52
C GLY A 56 -21.03 -17.29 -38.71
N GLY A 57 -21.42 -16.99 -39.96
CA GLY A 57 -22.71 -16.37 -40.23
C GLY A 57 -22.85 -14.86 -39.99
N SER A 58 -22.52 -14.11 -41.03
CA SER A 58 -23.12 -12.80 -41.31
C SER A 58 -24.65 -12.89 -41.31
N THR A 59 -25.31 -12.04 -40.52
CA THR A 59 -26.65 -11.53 -40.86
C THR A 59 -26.69 -10.03 -40.56
N HIS A 60 -26.60 -9.25 -41.63
CA HIS A 60 -26.88 -7.82 -41.61
C HIS A 60 -28.35 -7.58 -41.23
N GLY A 61 -28.57 -7.06 -40.02
CA GLY A 61 -29.86 -6.52 -39.61
C GLY A 61 -30.10 -5.18 -40.32
N LEU A 62 -31.03 -5.19 -41.27
CA LEU A 62 -31.53 -4.02 -41.98
C LEU A 62 -32.23 -3.07 -41.00
N SER A 63 -31.64 -1.90 -40.77
CA SER A 63 -32.28 -0.80 -40.06
C SER A 63 -33.26 -0.08 -41.02
N PRO A 64 -34.54 0.15 -40.64
CA PRO A 64 -35.50 0.82 -41.52
C PRO A 64 -35.12 2.29 -41.69
N GLN A 65 -34.73 2.67 -42.90
CA GLN A 65 -34.60 4.07 -43.31
C GLN A 65 -36.00 4.68 -43.43
N LEU A 66 -36.35 5.60 -42.53
CA LEU A 66 -37.54 6.44 -42.65
C LEU A 66 -37.27 7.57 -43.67
N PRO A 67 -38.20 7.85 -44.61
CA PRO A 67 -38.03 8.92 -45.59
C PRO A 67 -38.09 10.29 -44.91
N HIS A 68 -37.00 11.06 -45.02
CA HIS A 68 -36.84 12.35 -44.33
C HIS A 68 -36.97 13.55 -45.28
N ASP A 69 -37.96 13.56 -46.18
CA ASP A 69 -38.02 14.56 -47.27
C ASP A 69 -39.28 15.45 -47.34
N ILE A 70 -40.13 15.55 -46.31
CA ILE A 70 -41.37 16.36 -46.43
C ILE A 70 -41.68 17.26 -45.21
N TYR A 71 -40.68 17.82 -44.52
CA TYR A 71 -40.99 18.77 -43.42
C TYR A 71 -40.02 19.95 -43.27
N GLN A 72 -39.46 20.45 -44.37
CA GLN A 72 -38.49 21.58 -44.33
C GLN A 72 -38.99 22.90 -44.92
N LYS A 73 -40.29 23.06 -45.24
CA LYS A 73 -40.76 24.25 -45.99
C LYS A 73 -41.76 25.18 -45.29
N GLU A 74 -42.01 25.03 -43.99
CA GLU A 74 -43.03 25.83 -43.28
C GLU A 74 -42.57 26.53 -42.00
N LEU A 75 -41.26 26.65 -41.75
CA LEU A 75 -40.73 27.39 -40.58
C LEU A 75 -39.99 28.69 -40.93
N ASP A 76 -40.19 29.23 -42.14
CA ASP A 76 -39.38 30.35 -42.64
C ASP A 76 -40.04 31.74 -42.53
N ILE A 77 -41.16 31.88 -41.79
CA ILE A 77 -41.94 33.15 -41.77
C ILE A 77 -42.18 33.75 -40.37
N GLN A 78 -41.72 33.13 -39.27
CA GLN A 78 -41.94 33.66 -37.91
C GLN A 78 -40.66 34.00 -37.12
N HIS A 79 -39.61 34.52 -37.78
CA HIS A 79 -38.37 34.95 -37.10
C HIS A 79 -38.03 36.43 -37.24
N SER A 80 -39.01 37.28 -37.54
CA SER A 80 -38.78 38.71 -37.73
C SER A 80 -39.53 39.56 -36.71
N MET A 81 -39.28 39.39 -35.39
CA MET A 81 -39.38 40.41 -34.31
C MET A 81 -38.96 39.84 -32.93
N LEU A 82 -37.82 39.15 -32.82
CA LEU A 82 -37.20 38.97 -31.51
C LEU A 82 -36.33 40.20 -31.21
N PRO A 83 -36.47 40.83 -30.02
CA PRO A 83 -35.59 41.93 -29.62
C PRO A 83 -34.13 41.44 -29.66
N PRO A 84 -33.14 42.36 -29.82
CA PRO A 84 -31.73 41.98 -29.77
C PRO A 84 -31.50 41.26 -28.45
N ILE A 85 -31.31 39.95 -28.51
CA ILE A 85 -30.80 39.20 -27.38
C ILE A 85 -29.37 39.72 -27.26
N ASP A 86 -29.15 40.55 -26.25
CA ASP A 86 -27.84 41.01 -25.85
C ASP A 86 -26.97 39.74 -25.80
N GLU A 87 -25.96 39.65 -26.67
CA GLU A 87 -25.02 38.53 -26.76
C GLU A 87 -24.11 38.54 -25.52
N GLN A 88 -24.71 38.58 -24.32
CA GLN A 88 -24.08 38.11 -23.11
C GLN A 88 -23.82 36.63 -23.33
N GLU A 89 -22.65 36.33 -23.90
CA GLU A 89 -22.01 35.02 -23.86
C GLU A 89 -22.36 34.38 -22.52
N HIS A 90 -23.28 33.43 -22.54
CA HIS A 90 -23.54 32.57 -21.40
C HIS A 90 -22.31 31.67 -21.31
N GLN A 91 -21.23 32.23 -20.77
CA GLN A 91 -19.99 31.53 -20.50
C GLN A 91 -20.38 30.36 -19.60
N ILE A 92 -20.35 29.17 -20.18
CA ILE A 92 -20.61 27.93 -19.46
C ILE A 92 -19.70 27.99 -18.22
N PRO A 93 -20.26 27.97 -17.00
CA PRO A 93 -19.45 28.11 -15.80
C PRO A 93 -18.29 27.13 -15.87
N SER A 94 -17.04 27.60 -15.72
CA SER A 94 -15.83 26.77 -15.87
C SER A 94 -15.84 25.52 -14.98
N VAL A 95 -16.67 25.51 -13.94
CA VAL A 95 -16.96 24.37 -13.06
C VAL A 95 -17.52 23.17 -13.84
N LEU A 96 -18.33 23.39 -14.88
CA LEU A 96 -18.91 22.32 -15.71
C LEU A 96 -17.90 21.69 -16.68
N LEU A 97 -16.76 22.35 -16.91
CA LEU A 97 -15.67 21.85 -17.75
C LEU A 97 -14.60 21.09 -16.94
N GLN A 98 -14.70 21.09 -15.61
CA GLN A 98 -13.75 20.36 -14.77
C GLN A 98 -14.01 18.85 -14.88
N LYS A 99 -12.94 18.10 -15.17
CA LYS A 99 -13.00 16.65 -15.20
C LYS A 99 -13.36 16.14 -13.80
N PRO A 100 -14.36 15.26 -13.65
CA PRO A 100 -14.73 14.74 -12.34
C PRO A 100 -13.56 13.95 -11.74
N PHE A 101 -13.24 14.22 -10.47
CA PHE A 101 -12.16 13.55 -9.74
C PHE A 101 -12.60 12.21 -9.10
N ILE A 102 -13.90 11.90 -9.12
CA ILE A 102 -14.45 10.58 -8.79
C ILE A 102 -15.27 10.07 -10.00
N TYR A 103 -15.08 8.80 -10.35
CA TYR A 103 -15.84 8.12 -11.40
C TYR A 103 -16.29 6.73 -10.93
N ASP A 104 -17.56 6.38 -11.06
CA ASP A 104 -18.09 5.05 -10.70
C ASP A 104 -18.49 4.26 -11.96
N PRO A 105 -17.80 3.16 -12.30
CA PRO A 105 -18.17 2.28 -13.42
C PRO A 105 -19.30 1.28 -13.10
N GLY A 106 -19.96 1.38 -11.93
CA GLY A 106 -21.04 0.49 -11.48
C GLY A 106 -20.59 -0.58 -10.48
N ASN A 107 -19.30 -0.67 -10.18
CA ASN A 107 -18.74 -1.54 -9.14
C ASN A 107 -17.94 -0.75 -8.09
N GLY A 108 -18.35 0.49 -7.83
CA GLY A 108 -17.89 1.34 -6.76
C GLY A 108 -17.11 2.57 -7.24
N PRO A 109 -17.08 3.66 -6.46
CA PRO A 109 -16.42 4.91 -6.84
C PRO A 109 -14.91 4.72 -7.01
N ARG A 110 -14.32 5.34 -8.04
CA ARG A 110 -12.88 5.39 -8.32
C ARG A 110 -12.34 6.81 -8.24
N VAL A 111 -11.27 7.01 -7.47
CA VAL A 111 -10.60 8.31 -7.35
C VAL A 111 -9.66 8.51 -8.53
N LYS A 112 -9.97 9.47 -9.42
CA LYS A 112 -9.17 9.77 -10.63
C LYS A 112 -8.11 10.83 -10.41
N ASP A 113 -8.33 11.71 -9.43
CA ASP A 113 -7.37 12.71 -9.01
C ASP A 113 -7.32 12.71 -7.48
N PRO A 114 -6.33 12.03 -6.87
CA PRO A 114 -6.21 11.99 -5.43
C PRO A 114 -6.02 13.36 -4.79
N ARG A 115 -5.34 14.30 -5.46
CA ARG A 115 -5.09 15.64 -4.91
C ARG A 115 -6.39 16.45 -4.84
N ALA A 116 -7.19 16.44 -5.90
CA ALA A 116 -8.52 17.05 -5.90
C ALA A 116 -9.46 16.35 -4.91
N PHE A 117 -9.41 15.02 -4.82
CA PHE A 117 -10.21 14.24 -3.88
C PHE A 117 -9.89 14.59 -2.42
N LEU A 118 -8.61 14.64 -2.04
CA LEU A 118 -8.16 14.95 -0.68
C LEU A 118 -8.50 16.38 -0.25
N SER A 119 -8.52 17.31 -1.19
CA SER A 119 -8.97 18.69 -0.96
C SER A 119 -10.49 18.84 -0.89
N SER A 120 -11.24 17.79 -1.25
CA SER A 120 -12.70 17.80 -1.31
C SER A 120 -13.34 17.34 0.00
N ARG A 121 -14.65 17.59 0.15
CA ARG A 121 -15.44 17.08 1.28
C ARG A 121 -15.76 15.58 1.20
N PHE A 122 -15.42 14.91 0.09
CA PHE A 122 -15.62 13.48 -0.05
C PHE A 122 -14.54 12.66 0.66
N ALA A 123 -13.35 13.25 0.88
CA ALA A 123 -12.31 12.62 1.65
C ALA A 123 -12.69 12.62 3.14
N ALA A 124 -12.64 11.44 3.76
CA ALA A 124 -12.78 11.35 5.21
C ALA A 124 -11.60 12.10 5.88
N PRO A 125 -11.84 12.84 6.97
CA PRO A 125 -10.76 13.48 7.71
C PRO A 125 -9.81 12.42 8.30
N PRO A 126 -8.53 12.75 8.54
CA PRO A 126 -7.65 11.89 9.32
C PRO A 126 -8.23 11.58 10.70
N SER A 127 -7.91 10.40 11.22
CA SER A 127 -8.32 9.99 12.56
C SER A 127 -7.30 10.45 13.58
N LEU A 128 -7.70 11.31 14.52
CA LEU A 128 -6.82 11.80 15.59
C LEU A 128 -6.91 10.96 16.88
N ASP A 129 -7.92 10.08 16.97
CA ASP A 129 -8.13 9.21 18.14
C ASP A 129 -7.21 7.97 18.15
N ASP A 130 -6.46 7.75 17.07
CA ASP A 130 -5.54 6.63 16.89
C ASP A 130 -4.15 7.19 16.68
N GLU A 131 -3.22 6.87 17.58
CA GLU A 131 -1.87 7.47 17.62
C GLU A 131 -1.14 7.30 16.27
N LEU A 132 -1.19 6.09 15.70
CA LEU A 132 -0.57 5.80 14.42
C LEU A 132 -1.22 6.60 13.27
N CYS A 133 -2.55 6.69 13.23
CA CYS A 133 -3.24 7.50 12.22
C CYS A 133 -2.88 8.99 12.35
N ALA A 134 -2.71 9.50 13.57
CA ALA A 134 -2.38 10.89 13.83
C ALA A 134 -0.96 11.22 13.36
N GLU A 135 0.02 10.36 13.64
CA GLU A 135 1.40 10.49 13.13
C GLU A 135 1.42 10.51 11.59
N PHE A 136 0.70 9.57 10.95
CA PHE A 136 0.59 9.55 9.49
C PHE A 136 -0.17 10.74 8.91
N ALA A 137 -0.93 11.50 9.71
CA ALA A 137 -1.69 12.65 9.22
C ALA A 137 -0.80 13.89 9.00
N GLU A 138 0.45 13.88 9.45
CA GLU A 138 1.37 14.99 9.29
C GLU A 138 1.77 15.21 7.81
N GLU A 139 1.90 16.48 7.43
CA GLU A 139 2.28 16.87 6.07
C GLU A 139 3.73 16.45 5.74
N ALA A 140 4.60 16.43 6.75
CA ALA A 140 5.99 15.96 6.58
C ALA A 140 6.04 14.50 6.10
N VAL A 141 5.11 13.65 6.58
CA VAL A 141 5.05 12.23 6.20
C VAL A 141 4.67 12.09 4.73
N VAL A 142 3.69 12.85 4.22
CA VAL A 142 3.35 12.78 2.78
C VAL A 142 4.50 13.27 1.91
N GLN A 143 5.22 14.32 2.32
CA GLN A 143 6.41 14.79 1.61
C GLN A 143 7.49 13.71 1.56
N MET A 144 7.77 13.04 2.69
CA MET A 144 8.69 11.90 2.74
C MET A 144 8.23 10.77 1.80
N LEU A 145 6.95 10.40 1.83
CA LEU A 145 6.41 9.36 0.93
C LEU A 145 6.59 9.72 -0.55
N CYS A 146 6.40 10.98 -0.93
CA CYS A 146 6.61 11.46 -2.30
C CYS A 146 8.06 11.40 -2.77
N THR A 147 9.05 11.28 -1.86
CA THR A 147 10.45 11.07 -2.26
C THR A 147 10.75 9.64 -2.69
N VAL A 148 9.95 8.66 -2.24
CA VAL A 148 10.18 7.23 -2.45
C VAL A 148 9.13 6.55 -3.35
N LEU A 149 7.95 7.15 -3.45
CA LEU A 149 6.82 6.67 -4.27
C LEU A 149 6.39 7.74 -5.27
N PRO A 150 5.81 7.33 -6.42
CA PRO A 150 5.09 8.27 -7.28
C PRO A 150 4.01 9.01 -6.49
N GLU A 151 3.83 10.30 -6.78
CA GLU A 151 2.94 11.21 -6.04
C GLU A 151 1.54 10.61 -5.81
N GLU A 152 0.93 10.06 -6.85
CA GLU A 152 -0.41 9.46 -6.78
C GLU A 152 -0.47 8.33 -5.74
N THR A 153 0.49 7.42 -5.79
CA THR A 153 0.61 6.26 -4.89
C THR A 153 0.95 6.72 -3.47
N ALA A 154 1.78 7.75 -3.32
CA ALA A 154 2.11 8.35 -2.03
C ALA A 154 0.87 8.97 -1.36
N LEU A 155 0.08 9.77 -2.09
CA LEU A 155 -1.16 10.37 -1.60
C LEU A 155 -2.19 9.33 -1.19
N ILE A 156 -2.33 8.25 -1.97
CA ILE A 156 -3.23 7.13 -1.64
C ILE A 156 -2.76 6.40 -0.37
N LEU A 157 -1.45 6.12 -0.26
CA LEU A 157 -0.89 5.46 0.93
C LEU A 157 -1.07 6.33 2.17
N TRP A 158 -0.76 7.63 2.07
CA TRP A 158 -0.97 8.62 3.12
C TRP A 158 -2.44 8.64 3.56
N TYR A 159 -3.40 8.71 2.62
CA TYR A 159 -4.82 8.61 2.93
C TYR A 159 -5.17 7.32 3.66
N ASN A 160 -4.68 6.18 3.19
CA ASN A 160 -5.00 4.88 3.78
C ASN A 160 -4.47 4.73 5.20
N LYS A 161 -3.29 5.30 5.51
CA LYS A 161 -2.61 5.15 6.81
C LYS A 161 -3.09 6.14 7.87
N SER A 162 -3.50 7.35 7.45
CA SER A 162 -4.00 8.38 8.36
C SER A 162 -5.49 8.25 8.71
N ARG A 163 -6.20 7.24 8.17
CA ARG A 163 -7.61 6.98 8.47
C ARG A 163 -7.80 5.56 8.98
N ARG A 164 -8.70 5.39 9.96
CA ARG A 164 -9.00 4.06 10.53
C ARG A 164 -9.65 3.10 9.54
N THR A 165 -10.69 3.55 8.82
CA THR A 165 -11.53 2.64 8.01
C THR A 165 -11.64 3.00 6.53
N SER A 166 -11.40 4.24 6.14
CA SER A 166 -11.56 4.67 4.74
C SER A 166 -10.32 4.30 3.93
N ARG A 167 -10.51 3.73 2.74
CA ARG A 167 -9.43 3.23 1.90
C ARG A 167 -9.64 3.60 0.44
N ILE A 168 -8.54 3.91 -0.24
CA ILE A 168 -8.44 3.95 -1.70
C ILE A 168 -7.52 2.81 -2.12
N CYS A 169 -8.00 1.90 -2.96
CA CYS A 169 -7.17 0.83 -3.48
C CYS A 169 -6.10 1.39 -4.41
N PRO A 170 -4.79 1.25 -4.13
CA PRO A 170 -3.75 1.86 -4.96
C PRO A 170 -3.71 1.26 -6.38
N ALA A 171 -4.11 0.00 -6.56
CA ALA A 171 -4.08 -0.65 -7.88
C ALA A 171 -5.23 -0.26 -8.83
N CYS A 172 -6.43 0.02 -8.31
CA CYS A 172 -7.61 0.30 -9.16
C CYS A 172 -8.36 1.58 -8.77
N GLN A 173 -7.82 2.33 -7.81
CA GLN A 173 -8.35 3.56 -7.23
C GLN A 173 -9.74 3.45 -6.61
N ARG A 174 -10.23 2.24 -6.30
CA ARG A 174 -11.55 2.03 -5.67
C ARG A 174 -11.57 2.63 -4.28
N LEU A 175 -12.52 3.53 -4.02
CA LEU A 175 -12.83 4.05 -2.69
C LEU A 175 -13.79 3.09 -1.98
N TYR A 176 -13.44 2.68 -0.77
CA TYR A 176 -14.23 1.74 0.04
C TYR A 176 -13.91 1.90 1.53
N ARG A 177 -14.65 1.20 2.39
CA ARG A 177 -14.39 1.11 3.83
C ARG A 177 -14.00 -0.31 4.21
N LEU A 178 -13.14 -0.44 5.21
CA LEU A 178 -12.81 -1.74 5.80
C LEU A 178 -14.07 -2.44 6.31
N GLY A 179 -14.23 -3.71 5.94
CA GLY A 179 -15.43 -4.50 6.24
C GLY A 179 -16.51 -4.46 5.16
N ASP A 180 -16.39 -3.60 4.13
CA ASP A 180 -17.32 -3.58 3.01
C ASP A 180 -17.26 -4.88 2.19
N HIS A 181 -18.41 -5.37 1.76
CA HIS A 181 -18.51 -6.45 0.77
C HIS A 181 -18.38 -5.86 -0.64
N LEU A 182 -17.18 -5.97 -1.22
CA LEU A 182 -16.88 -5.35 -2.50
C LEU A 182 -17.23 -6.27 -3.68
N PRO A 183 -17.86 -5.75 -4.75
CA PRO A 183 -18.07 -6.53 -5.97
C PRO A 183 -16.73 -6.98 -6.56
N ASP A 184 -16.65 -8.26 -6.92
CA ASP A 184 -15.48 -8.81 -7.61
C ASP A 184 -15.24 -8.07 -8.94
N HIS A 185 -13.99 -7.92 -9.33
CA HIS A 185 -13.61 -7.31 -10.60
C HIS A 185 -13.92 -8.20 -11.80
N LEU A 186 -14.01 -9.52 -11.59
CA LEU A 186 -14.21 -10.52 -12.64
C LEU A 186 -15.63 -11.08 -12.69
N ALA A 187 -16.41 -10.92 -11.62
CA ALA A 187 -17.81 -11.30 -11.62
C ALA A 187 -18.57 -10.35 -12.55
N GLY A 188 -18.90 -10.86 -13.76
CA GLY A 188 -19.85 -10.19 -14.64
C GLY A 188 -21.22 -10.04 -14.00
N ASP A 189 -22.16 -9.45 -14.71
CA ASP A 189 -23.50 -9.05 -14.22
C ASP A 189 -24.43 -10.23 -13.83
N ASN A 190 -23.92 -11.46 -13.81
CA ASN A 190 -24.66 -12.67 -13.47
C ASN A 190 -24.79 -12.78 -11.95
N GLY A 191 -25.73 -12.02 -11.38
CA GLY A 191 -25.94 -11.79 -9.95
C GLY A 191 -26.33 -12.98 -9.06
N GLU A 192 -26.15 -14.23 -9.48
CA GLU A 192 -26.68 -15.40 -8.76
C GLU A 192 -25.66 -16.12 -7.83
N GLN A 193 -24.41 -15.66 -7.72
CA GLN A 193 -23.38 -16.31 -6.88
C GLN A 193 -22.84 -15.41 -5.74
N ARG A 194 -23.63 -14.46 -5.25
CA ARG A 194 -23.15 -13.47 -4.25
C ARG A 194 -23.17 -13.92 -2.79
N ASP A 195 -23.84 -15.01 -2.43
CA ASP A 195 -24.23 -15.20 -1.02
C ASP A 195 -23.23 -15.91 -0.09
N GLU A 196 -22.13 -16.52 -0.56
CA GLU A 196 -21.34 -17.39 0.36
C GLU A 196 -19.82 -17.34 0.27
N THR A 197 -19.22 -16.45 -0.52
CA THR A 197 -17.76 -16.23 -0.41
C THR A 197 -17.49 -15.36 0.82
N ARG A 198 -17.47 -16.00 2.00
CA ARG A 198 -16.85 -15.46 3.20
C ARG A 198 -15.54 -14.79 2.80
N THR A 199 -15.46 -13.48 3.03
CA THR A 199 -14.27 -12.69 2.77
C THR A 199 -13.07 -13.42 3.37
N SER A 200 -12.13 -13.83 2.53
CA SER A 200 -10.94 -14.55 2.99
C SER A 200 -10.27 -13.72 4.11
N PRO A 201 -9.88 -14.33 5.24
CA PRO A 201 -9.21 -13.59 6.32
C PRO A 201 -7.91 -12.93 5.86
N TYR A 202 -7.31 -13.43 4.78
CA TYR A 202 -6.15 -12.82 4.14
C TYR A 202 -6.51 -11.56 3.33
N LEU A 203 -7.72 -11.48 2.77
CA LEU A 203 -8.17 -10.27 2.08
C LEU A 203 -8.45 -9.14 3.06
N ALA A 204 -9.13 -9.42 4.18
CA ALA A 204 -9.36 -8.41 5.22
C ALA A 204 -8.04 -7.85 5.75
N ARG A 205 -7.08 -8.72 6.08
CA ARG A 205 -5.72 -8.29 6.45
C ARG A 205 -5.05 -7.49 5.34
N GLU A 206 -5.15 -7.91 4.08
CA GLU A 206 -4.55 -7.16 2.98
C GLU A 206 -5.13 -5.74 2.83
N GLN A 207 -6.45 -5.60 2.96
CA GLN A 207 -7.13 -4.30 2.93
C GLN A 207 -6.66 -3.38 4.08
N GLU A 208 -6.40 -3.94 5.26
CA GLU A 208 -5.83 -3.20 6.39
C GLU A 208 -4.37 -2.79 6.13
N LEU A 209 -3.55 -3.71 5.60
CA LEU A 209 -2.12 -3.49 5.41
C LEU A 209 -1.83 -2.49 4.29
N SER A 210 -2.32 -2.76 3.09
CA SER A 210 -1.96 -2.04 1.86
C SER A 210 -3.11 -1.24 1.26
N GLY A 211 -4.35 -1.45 1.72
CA GLY A 211 -5.54 -0.88 1.10
C GLY A 211 -5.94 -1.58 -0.21
N LEU A 212 -5.34 -2.71 -0.57
CA LEU A 212 -5.71 -3.44 -1.80
C LEU A 212 -7.08 -4.12 -1.64
N CYS A 213 -8.03 -3.76 -2.50
CA CYS A 213 -9.43 -4.12 -2.31
C CYS A 213 -9.79 -5.56 -2.72
N SER A 214 -8.93 -6.26 -3.45
CA SER A 214 -9.24 -7.58 -4.02
C SER A 214 -7.99 -8.43 -4.30
N PRO A 215 -8.16 -9.76 -4.45
CA PRO A 215 -7.17 -10.65 -5.02
C PRO A 215 -6.47 -10.16 -6.28
N VAL A 216 -7.25 -9.65 -7.23
CA VAL A 216 -6.75 -9.22 -8.53
C VAL A 216 -5.86 -7.99 -8.36
N CYS A 217 -6.29 -7.03 -7.53
CA CYS A 217 -5.49 -5.85 -7.21
C CYS A 217 -4.18 -6.21 -6.52
N PHE A 218 -4.19 -7.21 -5.65
CA PHE A 218 -2.97 -7.71 -5.02
C PHE A 218 -2.01 -8.34 -6.02
N ILE A 219 -2.51 -9.20 -6.91
CA ILE A 219 -1.69 -9.79 -7.98
C ILE A 219 -1.08 -8.72 -8.87
N LEU A 220 -1.82 -7.65 -9.19
CA LEU A 220 -1.29 -6.51 -9.95
C LEU A 220 -0.16 -5.80 -9.20
N ALA A 221 -0.32 -5.56 -7.90
CA ALA A 221 0.71 -4.92 -7.09
C ALA A 221 1.97 -5.79 -6.92
N ALA A 222 1.80 -7.11 -6.89
CA ALA A 222 2.87 -8.09 -6.75
C ALA A 222 3.35 -8.65 -8.11
N TYR A 223 2.94 -8.06 -9.24
CA TYR A 223 3.18 -8.62 -10.58
C TYR A 223 4.68 -8.79 -10.88
N ASN A 224 5.50 -7.86 -10.41
CA ASN A 224 6.95 -7.90 -10.57
C ASN A 224 7.64 -8.92 -9.63
N TYR A 225 6.90 -9.58 -8.73
CA TYR A 225 7.39 -10.56 -7.76
C TYR A 225 6.57 -11.86 -7.77
N PRO A 226 6.45 -12.56 -8.91
CA PRO A 226 5.52 -13.70 -9.05
C PRO A 226 5.79 -14.82 -8.04
N GLY A 227 7.05 -15.03 -7.64
CA GLY A 227 7.45 -16.02 -6.65
C GLY A 227 7.01 -15.68 -5.22
N ALA A 228 6.74 -14.41 -4.91
CA ALA A 228 6.39 -13.93 -3.58
C ALA A 228 4.87 -13.74 -3.37
N ILE A 229 4.06 -13.77 -4.44
CA ILE A 229 2.61 -13.45 -4.38
C ILE A 229 1.91 -14.21 -3.25
N ARG A 230 2.04 -15.54 -3.22
CA ARG A 230 1.34 -16.38 -2.24
C ARG A 230 1.88 -16.22 -0.83
N SER A 231 3.19 -16.04 -0.67
CA SER A 231 3.82 -15.96 0.65
C SER A 231 3.68 -14.59 1.30
N THR A 232 3.33 -13.55 0.54
CA THR A 232 3.25 -12.15 1.03
C THR A 232 1.84 -11.64 1.23
N TRP A 233 0.83 -12.37 0.77
CA TRP A 233 -0.56 -11.94 0.88
C TRP A 233 -1.03 -11.91 2.34
N GLY A 234 -1.43 -10.72 2.80
CA GLY A 234 -2.02 -10.51 4.11
C GLY A 234 -1.06 -10.84 5.24
N ARG A 235 0.26 -10.77 4.98
CA ARG A 235 1.32 -11.07 5.93
C ARG A 235 2.24 -9.88 6.14
N MET A 236 2.55 -9.60 7.40
CA MET A 236 3.51 -8.59 7.83
C MET A 236 4.95 -9.11 7.76
N ALA A 237 5.92 -8.20 7.85
CA ALA A 237 7.35 -8.48 7.72
C ALA A 237 7.85 -9.62 8.63
N GLU A 238 7.31 -9.71 9.83
CA GLU A 238 7.66 -10.67 10.87
C GLU A 238 7.18 -12.09 10.51
N GLU A 239 6.13 -12.19 9.71
CA GLU A 239 5.53 -13.44 9.24
C GLU A 239 6.18 -13.96 7.95
N LEU A 240 7.03 -13.16 7.30
CA LEU A 240 7.75 -13.53 6.09
C LEU A 240 9.07 -14.22 6.44
N ASP A 241 9.34 -15.33 5.74
CA ASP A 241 10.65 -15.97 5.81
C ASP A 241 11.68 -15.22 4.95
N ASP A 242 12.96 -15.52 5.18
CA ASP A 242 14.07 -14.81 4.52
C ASP A 242 14.05 -15.07 3.02
N ALA A 243 13.66 -16.28 2.61
CA ALA A 243 13.50 -16.65 1.21
C ALA A 243 12.41 -15.80 0.52
N THR A 244 11.27 -15.54 1.18
CA THR A 244 10.23 -14.65 0.65
C THR A 244 10.70 -13.21 0.56
N TRP A 245 11.44 -12.74 1.56
CA TRP A 245 12.06 -11.40 1.51
C TRP A 245 13.06 -11.29 0.36
N ASP A 246 13.88 -12.30 0.13
CA ASP A 246 14.81 -12.35 -1.01
C ASP A 246 14.06 -12.32 -2.35
N LEU A 247 12.88 -12.96 -2.44
CA LEU A 247 12.04 -12.89 -3.64
C LEU A 247 11.42 -11.51 -3.86
N LEU A 248 11.03 -10.82 -2.79
CA LEU A 248 10.59 -9.42 -2.87
C LEU A 248 11.75 -8.50 -3.28
N ASP A 249 12.93 -8.70 -2.72
CA ASP A 249 14.12 -7.88 -2.98
C ASP A 249 14.90 -8.25 -4.24
N ALA A 250 14.49 -9.33 -4.92
CA ALA A 250 15.07 -9.71 -6.18
C ALA A 250 15.02 -8.52 -7.15
N PRO A 251 16.12 -8.21 -7.85
CA PRO A 251 16.09 -7.21 -8.90
C PRO A 251 15.03 -7.63 -9.91
N HIS A 252 14.23 -6.66 -10.36
CA HIS A 252 13.22 -6.95 -11.37
C HIS A 252 13.88 -7.55 -12.61
N GLY A 253 13.20 -8.50 -13.25
CA GLY A 253 13.68 -9.08 -14.50
C GLY A 253 13.86 -8.01 -15.59
N PRO A 254 14.54 -8.35 -16.70
CA PRO A 254 14.77 -7.41 -17.80
C PRO A 254 13.48 -6.84 -18.41
N ASN A 255 12.33 -7.51 -18.18
CA ASN A 255 11.01 -7.11 -18.66
C ASN A 255 10.10 -6.62 -17.50
N ALA A 256 10.67 -5.89 -16.54
CA ALA A 256 9.89 -5.31 -15.44
C ALA A 256 8.78 -4.40 -15.98
N VAL A 257 7.55 -4.62 -15.52
CA VAL A 257 6.43 -3.75 -15.89
C VAL A 257 6.47 -2.52 -15.00
N GLN A 258 6.25 -1.35 -15.59
CA GLN A 258 6.06 -0.12 -14.83
C GLN A 258 4.79 -0.26 -13.98
N ASP A 259 4.96 -0.46 -12.68
CA ASP A 259 3.89 -0.79 -11.74
C ASP A 259 3.40 0.43 -10.97
N LEU A 260 3.74 1.65 -11.39
CA LEU A 260 3.37 2.90 -10.72
C LEU A 260 3.75 2.93 -9.22
N GLY A 261 4.80 2.21 -8.84
CA GLY A 261 5.26 2.12 -7.46
C GLY A 261 4.46 1.16 -6.58
N LEU A 262 3.54 0.37 -7.16
CA LEU A 262 2.76 -0.62 -6.40
C LEU A 262 3.64 -1.68 -5.74
N GLY A 263 4.70 -2.15 -6.40
CA GLY A 263 5.64 -3.09 -5.81
C GLY A 263 6.40 -2.51 -4.62
N MET A 264 6.76 -1.22 -4.69
CA MET A 264 7.37 -0.52 -3.56
C MET A 264 6.38 -0.31 -2.41
N LEU A 265 5.14 0.12 -2.71
CA LEU A 265 4.07 0.24 -1.72
C LEU A 265 3.82 -1.09 -0.99
N LEU A 266 3.81 -2.20 -1.74
CA LEU A 266 3.64 -3.53 -1.17
C LEU A 266 4.73 -3.84 -0.14
N LYS A 267 6.00 -3.60 -0.46
CA LYS A 267 7.12 -3.80 0.47
C LYS A 267 7.02 -2.91 1.70
N MET A 268 6.79 -1.61 1.48
CA MET A 268 6.67 -0.63 2.56
C MET A 268 5.58 -1.04 3.54
N THR A 269 4.39 -1.38 3.03
CA THR A 269 3.23 -1.76 3.86
C THR A 269 3.39 -3.08 4.62
N ARG A 270 4.50 -3.82 4.47
CA ARG A 270 4.82 -4.98 5.32
C ARG A 270 5.60 -4.60 6.57
N CYS A 271 6.21 -3.43 6.58
CA CYS A 271 6.95 -2.92 7.72
C CYS A 271 6.02 -2.11 8.63
N HIS A 272 6.21 -2.21 9.95
CA HIS A 272 5.39 -1.51 10.95
C HIS A 272 5.28 0.01 10.72
N ASP A 273 6.39 0.66 10.38
CA ASP A 273 6.46 2.10 10.11
C ASP A 273 6.76 2.39 8.63
N LEU A 274 6.16 1.58 7.75
CA LEU A 274 6.43 1.56 6.31
C LEU A 274 7.91 1.35 5.90
N GLY A 275 8.79 1.11 6.87
CA GLY A 275 10.24 1.08 6.71
C GLY A 275 10.86 2.47 6.49
N LEU A 276 10.16 3.57 6.79
CA LEU A 276 10.68 4.93 6.56
C LEU A 276 11.95 5.19 7.36
N GLY A 277 12.01 4.78 8.63
CA GLY A 277 13.22 4.90 9.45
C GLY A 277 14.47 4.31 8.77
N GLN A 278 14.34 3.15 8.12
CA GLN A 278 15.44 2.51 7.40
C GLN A 278 15.77 3.20 6.07
N LEU A 279 14.77 3.77 5.41
CA LEU A 279 14.94 4.45 4.12
C LEU A 279 15.64 5.81 4.28
N PHE A 280 15.29 6.58 5.31
CA PHE A 280 15.82 7.93 5.53
C PHE A 280 17.01 7.99 6.48
N PHE A 281 17.12 7.03 7.41
CA PHE A 281 18.18 7.00 8.41
C PHE A 281 18.96 5.67 8.37
N PRO A 282 19.56 5.29 7.23
CA PRO A 282 20.25 4.00 7.10
C PRO A 282 21.48 3.86 8.03
N TYR A 283 22.00 4.99 8.55
CA TYR A 283 23.15 5.02 9.45
C TYR A 283 22.77 4.99 10.93
N LEU A 284 21.52 5.33 11.27
CA LEU A 284 21.01 5.15 12.61
C LEU A 284 20.61 3.69 12.72
N GLU A 285 21.53 2.84 13.17
CA GLU A 285 21.19 1.49 13.65
C GLU A 285 20.22 1.66 14.84
N LEU A 286 18.92 1.83 14.56
CA LEU A 286 17.82 1.93 15.54
C LEU A 286 17.57 0.61 16.30
N ASP A 287 18.57 -0.28 16.32
CA ASP A 287 18.51 -1.62 16.89
C ASP A 287 19.55 -1.76 18.02
N ARG A 288 19.21 -1.43 19.28
CA ARG A 288 19.70 -2.24 20.43
C ARG A 288 19.24 -1.97 21.86
N GLU A 289 18.31 -1.08 22.17
CA GLU A 289 17.92 -0.91 23.58
C GLU A 289 16.73 -1.82 23.92
N GLY A 290 16.98 -2.99 24.52
CA GLY A 290 15.92 -3.67 25.30
C GLY A 290 15.81 -5.19 25.30
N SER A 291 16.82 -6.00 24.94
CA SER A 291 16.66 -7.46 25.10
C SER A 291 17.94 -8.29 25.33
N ASP A 292 18.90 -7.79 26.13
CA ASP A 292 19.93 -8.71 26.67
C ASP A 292 20.55 -8.22 28.00
N GLU A 293 19.74 -7.64 28.90
CA GLU A 293 20.16 -7.48 30.30
C GLU A 293 19.22 -8.27 31.21
N GLY A 294 19.69 -9.41 31.72
CA GLY A 294 19.01 -10.10 32.81
C GLY A 294 18.94 -11.63 32.76
N SER A 295 20.01 -12.33 32.38
CA SER A 295 20.25 -13.67 32.96
C SER A 295 21.29 -13.56 34.07
N GLY A 296 20.93 -12.82 35.11
CA GLY A 296 21.60 -12.90 36.40
C GLY A 296 21.24 -14.23 37.05
N GLU A 297 22.19 -15.15 37.06
CA GLU A 297 22.19 -16.30 37.95
C GLU A 297 22.04 -15.81 39.40
N GLY A 298 21.01 -16.29 40.11
CA GLY A 298 20.70 -15.86 41.46
C GLY A 298 19.84 -16.87 42.22
N SER A 299 20.52 -17.85 42.81
CA SER A 299 20.27 -18.49 44.13
C SER A 299 18.86 -18.98 44.51
N GLU A 300 18.77 -20.28 44.73
CA GLU A 300 17.82 -20.92 45.66
C GLU A 300 17.95 -20.34 47.09
N GLU A 301 16.89 -19.76 47.68
CA GLU A 301 16.60 -19.88 49.12
C GLU A 301 15.18 -19.43 49.51
N THR A 302 14.36 -20.42 49.89
CA THR A 302 13.33 -20.47 50.96
C THR A 302 12.29 -19.36 51.25
N VAL A 303 11.01 -19.74 51.04
CA VAL A 303 9.83 -19.71 51.95
C VAL A 303 9.67 -18.55 52.98
N ARG A 304 8.61 -17.73 52.83
CA ARG A 304 7.42 -17.65 53.73
C ARG A 304 6.46 -16.49 53.41
N GLU A 305 5.19 -16.75 53.70
CA GLU A 305 3.98 -15.92 53.57
C GLU A 305 4.02 -14.56 54.29
N ALA A 306 3.34 -13.54 53.74
CA ALA A 306 2.27 -12.77 54.41
C ALA A 306 1.70 -11.65 53.51
N GLU A 307 0.44 -11.31 53.78
CA GLU A 307 -0.49 -10.47 53.02
C GLU A 307 -0.27 -8.94 53.11
N HIS A 308 -1.05 -8.24 52.26
CA HIS A 308 -1.51 -6.84 52.34
C HIS A 308 -0.52 -5.69 52.04
N ALA A 309 -0.77 -4.96 50.94
CA ALA A 309 -1.40 -3.63 50.95
C ALA A 309 -1.25 -2.90 49.58
N MET A 310 -2.37 -2.32 49.13
CA MET A 310 -2.43 -1.38 48.00
C MET A 310 -1.46 -0.21 48.18
N THR A 311 -0.65 0.08 47.16
CA THR A 311 -0.03 1.40 47.01
C THR A 311 -0.04 1.85 45.56
N LYS A 312 -0.58 3.05 45.40
CA LYS A 312 -0.76 3.92 44.24
C LYS A 312 0.54 4.11 43.44
N VAL A 313 0.54 3.76 42.16
CA VAL A 313 1.63 4.11 41.23
C VAL A 313 1.22 5.38 40.47
N GLN A 314 1.87 6.49 40.82
CA GLN A 314 1.97 7.66 39.96
C GLN A 314 3.00 7.35 38.88
N ILE A 315 2.61 7.51 37.62
CA ILE A 315 3.51 7.45 36.47
C ILE A 315 4.06 8.87 36.29
N GLU A 316 5.30 9.08 36.71
CA GLU A 316 6.12 10.23 36.31
C GLU A 316 6.78 9.88 34.98
N SER A 317 6.34 10.52 33.90
CA SER A 317 6.97 10.48 32.58
C SER A 317 7.73 11.79 32.36
N HIS A 318 9.03 11.81 32.65
CA HIS A 318 9.93 12.88 32.21
C HIS A 318 11.33 12.31 31.94
N GLY A 319 11.87 12.62 30.76
CA GLY A 319 13.32 12.66 30.55
C GLY A 319 13.89 11.77 29.44
N ALA A 320 13.36 11.82 28.21
CA ALA A 320 14.12 11.35 27.04
C ALA A 320 13.84 12.12 25.73
N VAL A 321 12.73 12.86 25.64
CA VAL A 321 12.32 13.54 24.39
C VAL A 321 13.10 14.86 24.11
N SER A 322 13.68 15.48 25.15
CA SER A 322 14.26 16.84 25.04
C SER A 322 15.56 16.92 24.22
N HIS A 323 16.26 15.81 23.97
CA HIS A 323 17.49 15.84 23.16
C HIS A 323 17.21 15.70 21.66
N GLN A 324 16.06 15.13 21.28
CA GLN A 324 15.73 14.87 19.87
C GLN A 324 15.08 16.10 19.21
N GLU A 325 14.26 16.86 19.94
CA GLU A 325 13.68 18.13 19.44
C GLU A 325 14.75 19.18 19.16
N ASN A 326 15.76 19.31 20.03
CA ASN A 326 16.86 20.26 19.85
C ASN A 326 17.76 19.95 18.64
N ALA A 327 17.90 18.68 18.26
CA ALA A 327 18.71 18.29 17.10
C ALA A 327 17.98 18.59 15.77
N LEU A 328 16.66 18.39 15.74
CA LEU A 328 15.80 18.70 14.58
C LEU A 328 15.65 20.21 14.36
N GLU A 329 15.54 21.00 15.43
CA GLU A 329 15.43 22.46 15.34
C GLU A 329 16.74 23.10 14.82
N LEU A 330 17.90 22.55 15.22
CA LEU A 330 19.19 22.99 14.67
C LEU A 330 19.35 22.66 13.19
N GLN A 331 18.87 21.49 12.75
CA GLN A 331 19.00 21.06 11.35
C GLN A 331 18.06 21.83 10.40
N MET A 332 16.87 22.24 10.88
CA MET A 332 15.98 23.10 10.09
C MET A 332 16.45 24.56 10.02
N GLY A 333 17.14 25.05 11.05
CA GLY A 333 17.74 26.39 11.04
C GLY A 333 18.84 26.54 9.97
N GLU A 334 19.68 25.52 9.76
CA GLU A 334 20.75 25.58 8.75
C GLU A 334 20.21 25.58 7.30
N LEU A 335 19.06 24.95 7.04
CA LEU A 335 18.44 24.93 5.72
C LEU A 335 17.81 26.28 5.32
N GLN A 336 17.26 27.03 6.26
CA GLN A 336 16.67 28.35 5.97
C GLN A 336 17.72 29.44 5.66
N VAL A 337 18.94 29.29 6.19
CA VAL A 337 20.03 30.24 5.92
C VAL A 337 20.59 30.03 4.50
N ALA A 338 20.60 28.79 3.99
CA ALA A 338 21.10 28.50 2.65
C ALA A 338 20.21 29.08 1.53
N ASP A 339 18.88 29.07 1.70
CA ASP A 339 17.95 29.65 0.72
C ASP A 339 18.01 31.19 0.68
N SER A 340 18.27 31.82 1.84
CA SER A 340 18.35 33.28 1.94
C SER A 340 19.59 33.85 1.22
N ASP A 341 20.71 33.12 1.23
CA ASP A 341 21.94 33.52 0.55
C ASP A 341 21.90 33.29 -0.97
N GLU A 342 21.08 32.36 -1.46
CA GLU A 342 20.91 32.11 -2.89
C GLU A 342 19.98 33.16 -3.55
N GLU A 343 18.96 33.62 -2.81
CA GLU A 343 18.07 34.69 -3.28
C GLU A 343 18.77 36.06 -3.32
N ALA A 344 19.69 36.33 -2.40
CA ALA A 344 20.54 37.52 -2.41
C ALA A 344 21.50 37.56 -3.61
N ARG A 345 22.00 36.40 -4.08
CA ARG A 345 22.90 36.33 -5.25
C ARG A 345 22.20 36.50 -6.59
N LYS A 346 20.88 36.27 -6.67
CA LYS A 346 20.09 36.53 -7.89
C LYS A 346 19.69 38.00 -8.06
N ALA A 347 19.88 38.83 -7.04
CA ALA A 347 19.51 40.25 -7.07
C ALA A 347 20.65 41.20 -7.49
N GLU A 348 21.89 40.70 -7.65
CA GLU A 348 23.07 41.54 -7.93
C GLU A 348 23.65 41.41 -9.35
N ASP A 349 22.99 40.71 -10.28
CA ASP A 349 23.41 40.66 -11.69
C ASP A 349 22.44 41.50 -12.57
N PRO A 350 22.79 42.76 -12.91
CA PRO A 350 21.96 43.66 -13.71
C PRO A 350 21.97 43.39 -15.23
#